data_AF-X0Y6P9-F1
#
_entry.id   AF-X0Y6P9-F1
#
_cell.length_a   1.000
_cell.length_b   1.000
_cell.length_c   1.000
_cell.angle_alpha   90.00
_cell.angle_beta   90.00
_cell.angle_gamma   90.00
#
_symmetry.space_group_name_H-M   'P 1'
#
loop_
_entity.id
_entity.type
_entity.pdbx_description
1 polymer ?
#
loop_
_entity_poly.entity_id
_entity_poly.type
_entity_poly.pdbx_seq_one_letter_code
_entity_poly.pdbx_strand_id
1 'polypeptide(L)'
;ALARVLTTMDPEQIIEEVERSGLRGRGGGGFPTARKWRSCREAEGSPKYVICNGDEGDPGAFMDRSIMEGNPHAVLEGMIIGAYAIGSSQGYIYVRNEYPLAVDHLSRAISRARDLGLLGEKILGTSFSFDIRINRGGG
;
A
#
# COMPACT_ATOMS: atom_id res chain seq x y z
N ALA A 1 -4.90 -1.99 12.68
CA ALA A 1 -3.65 -1.32 13.11
C ALA A 1 -3.66 0.18 12.77
N LEU A 2 -4.29 0.56 11.66
CA LEU A 2 -4.27 1.90 11.07
C LEU A 2 -4.51 3.06 12.04
N ALA A 3 -5.56 2.99 12.87
CA ALA A 3 -5.91 4.08 13.78
C ALA A 3 -4.76 4.43 14.73
N ARG A 4 -4.09 3.41 15.32
CA ARG A 4 -2.91 3.62 16.16
C ARG A 4 -1.79 4.29 15.38
N VAL A 5 -1.48 3.77 14.19
CA VAL A 5 -0.39 4.30 13.35
C VAL A 5 -0.60 5.78 13.02
N LEU A 6 -1.80 6.18 12.61
CA LEU A 6 -2.06 7.56 12.17
C LEU A 6 -2.24 8.56 13.32
N THR A 7 -2.54 8.10 14.53
CA THR A 7 -2.84 8.99 15.67
C THR A 7 -1.76 9.02 16.74
N THR A 8 -0.93 7.98 16.84
CA THR A 8 0.04 7.85 17.93
C THR A 8 1.46 7.58 17.48
N MET A 9 1.72 7.49 16.17
CA MET A 9 3.07 7.20 15.66
C MET A 9 3.54 8.26 14.68
N ASP A 10 4.80 8.63 14.82
CA ASP A 10 5.52 9.38 13.80
C ASP A 10 5.97 8.43 12.68
N PRO A 11 6.05 8.91 11.43
CA PRO A 11 6.46 8.07 10.31
C PRO A 11 7.80 7.36 10.47
N GLU A 12 8.75 7.98 11.18
CA GLU A 12 10.07 7.38 11.43
C GLU A 12 9.96 6.17 12.36
N GLN A 13 9.10 6.23 13.38
CA GLN A 13 8.83 5.11 14.28
C GLN A 13 8.24 3.91 13.52
N ILE A 14 7.45 4.16 12.47
CA ILE A 14 6.93 3.10 11.60
C ILE A 14 8.07 2.42 10.84
N ILE A 15 8.99 3.21 10.27
CA ILE A 15 10.15 2.69 9.55
C ILE A 15 11.05 1.87 10.49
N GLU A 16 11.27 2.33 11.72
CA GLU A 16 12.02 1.61 12.76
C GLU A 16 11.35 0.30 13.20
N GLU A 17 10.01 0.27 13.34
CA GLU A 17 9.27 -0.97 13.58
C GLU A 17 9.45 -1.97 12.43
N VAL A 18 9.36 -1.50 11.17
CA VAL A 18 9.61 -2.34 9.99
C VAL A 18 11.06 -2.84 9.96
N GLU A 19 12.02 -2.00 10.38
CA GLU A 19 13.43 -2.37 10.46
C GLU A 19 13.66 -3.48 11.49
N ARG A 20 13.13 -3.31 12.71
CA ARG A 20 13.20 -4.30 13.79
C ARG A 20 12.53 -5.62 13.43
N SER A 21 11.47 -5.59 12.63
CA SER A 21 10.79 -6.81 12.16
C SER A 21 11.65 -7.66 11.20
N GLY A 22 12.70 -7.08 10.61
CA GLY A 22 13.50 -7.74 9.58
C GLY A 22 12.76 -7.96 8.26
N LEU A 23 11.67 -7.22 8.00
CA LEU A 23 10.83 -7.42 6.81
C LEU A 23 11.62 -7.20 5.52
N ARG A 24 11.72 -8.26 4.71
CA ARG A 24 12.29 -8.25 3.37
C ARG A 24 11.21 -8.22 2.30
N GLY A 25 11.52 -7.61 1.15
CA GLY A 25 10.62 -7.53 0.01
C GLY A 25 10.19 -8.92 -0.47
N ARG A 26 8.88 -9.08 -0.71
CA ARG A 26 8.26 -10.37 -1.06
C ARG A 26 8.10 -10.62 -2.57
N GLY A 27 8.40 -9.63 -3.41
CA GLY A 27 8.40 -9.78 -4.88
C GLY A 27 9.72 -10.34 -5.44
N GLY A 28 10.30 -11.37 -4.82
CA GLY A 28 11.52 -12.05 -5.30
C GLY A 28 12.87 -11.39 -4.93
N GLY A 29 13.00 -10.06 -5.02
CA GLY A 29 14.29 -9.38 -4.80
C GLY A 29 14.81 -9.36 -3.36
N GLY A 30 13.94 -9.59 -2.36
CA GLY A 30 14.36 -9.74 -0.96
C GLY A 30 15.04 -8.51 -0.34
N PHE A 31 14.91 -7.30 -0.92
CA PHE A 31 15.55 -6.10 -0.39
C PHE A 31 14.96 -5.68 0.98
N PRO A 32 15.74 -5.18 1.94
CA PRO A 32 15.22 -4.73 3.23
C PRO A 32 14.18 -3.61 3.08
N THR A 33 12.95 -3.86 3.54
CA THR A 33 11.81 -2.95 3.30
C THR A 33 12.00 -1.60 3.99
N ALA A 34 12.50 -1.61 5.24
CA ALA A 34 12.76 -0.38 5.99
C ALA A 34 13.78 0.52 5.30
N ARG A 35 14.89 -0.06 4.79
CA ARG A 35 15.89 0.69 4.02
C ARG A 35 15.27 1.34 2.78
N LYS A 36 14.41 0.61 2.05
CA LYS A 36 13.70 1.15 0.89
C LYS A 36 12.80 2.33 1.28
N TRP A 37 12.02 2.19 2.37
CA TRP A 37 11.10 3.22 2.83
C TRP A 37 11.83 4.47 3.34
N ARG A 38 12.91 4.27 4.11
CA ARG A 38 13.80 5.35 4.59
C ARG A 38 14.33 6.17 3.43
N SER A 39 14.90 5.53 2.41
CA SER A 39 15.39 6.22 1.21
C SER A 39 14.28 7.00 0.47
N CYS A 40 13.06 6.46 0.36
CA CYS A 40 11.94 7.20 -0.22
C CYS A 40 11.51 8.40 0.64
N ARG A 41 11.54 8.27 1.97
CA ARG A 41 11.18 9.35 2.88
C ARG A 41 12.21 10.49 2.84
N GLU A 42 13.50 10.15 2.79
CA GLU A 42 14.62 11.11 2.74
C GLU A 42 14.78 11.78 1.37
N ALA A 43 14.29 11.15 0.29
CA ALA A 43 14.36 11.73 -1.05
C ALA A 43 13.65 13.09 -1.11
N GLU A 44 14.34 14.07 -1.71
CA GLU A 44 13.79 15.39 -1.98
C GLU A 44 12.74 15.34 -3.11
N GLY A 45 11.77 16.24 -3.03
CA GLY A 45 10.74 16.41 -4.06
C GLY A 45 9.37 15.86 -3.70
N SER A 46 8.37 16.40 -4.39
CA SER A 46 6.96 16.00 -4.30
C SER A 46 6.32 16.09 -5.69
N PRO A 47 5.29 15.28 -5.98
CA PRO A 47 4.66 14.29 -5.11
C PRO A 47 5.48 12.98 -4.98
N LYS A 48 5.30 12.29 -3.85
CA LYS A 48 5.74 10.90 -3.66
C LYS A 48 4.57 9.96 -3.94
N TYR A 49 4.86 8.74 -4.36
CA TYR A 49 3.86 7.75 -4.73
C TYR A 49 4.11 6.39 -4.05
N VAL A 50 3.04 5.67 -3.75
CA VAL A 50 3.08 4.26 -3.36
C VAL A 50 2.51 3.42 -4.49
N ILE A 51 3.24 2.41 -4.95
CA ILE A 51 2.76 1.46 -5.96
C ILE A 51 2.70 0.07 -5.32
N CYS A 52 1.50 -0.49 -5.26
CA CYS A 52 1.29 -1.91 -4.97
C CYS A 52 1.43 -2.68 -6.28
N ASN A 53 2.46 -3.54 -6.33
CA ASN A 53 2.66 -4.44 -7.46
C ASN A 53 1.80 -5.69 -7.28
N GLY A 54 0.69 -5.77 -8.01
CA GLY A 54 -0.17 -6.96 -8.11
C GLY A 54 0.02 -7.71 -9.43
N ASP A 55 1.15 -7.48 -10.12
CA ASP A 55 1.54 -8.22 -11.32
C ASP A 55 2.43 -9.40 -10.93
N GLU A 56 1.78 -10.55 -10.76
CA GLU A 56 2.40 -11.82 -10.39
C GLU A 56 2.57 -12.66 -11.66
N GLY A 57 3.75 -12.58 -12.28
CA GLY A 57 4.07 -13.26 -13.55
C GLY A 57 4.77 -14.61 -13.42
N ASP A 58 5.30 -14.94 -12.24
CA ASP A 58 6.06 -16.17 -12.01
C ASP A 58 5.16 -17.42 -12.10
N PRO A 59 5.51 -18.44 -12.91
CA PRO A 59 4.71 -19.65 -13.02
C PRO A 59 4.52 -20.34 -11.65
N GLY A 60 3.26 -20.57 -11.28
CA GLY A 60 2.90 -21.23 -10.02
C GLY A 60 2.80 -20.30 -8.80
N ALA A 61 3.06 -18.99 -8.94
CA ALA A 61 2.76 -18.01 -7.92
C ALA A 61 1.30 -17.54 -8.02
N PHE A 62 0.60 -17.54 -6.89
CA PHE A 62 -0.80 -17.09 -6.76
C PHE A 62 -1.06 -16.39 -5.41
N MET A 63 0.00 -16.02 -4.69
CA MET A 63 -0.09 -15.46 -3.34
C MET A 63 -0.68 -14.06 -3.38
N ASP A 64 -0.21 -13.23 -4.31
CA ASP A 64 -0.67 -11.84 -4.42
C ASP A 64 -2.13 -11.80 -4.89
N ARG A 65 -2.47 -12.66 -5.86
CA ARG A 65 -3.86 -12.88 -6.28
C ARG A 65 -4.76 -13.24 -5.09
N SER A 66 -4.33 -14.21 -4.27
CA SER A 66 -5.13 -14.71 -3.15
C SER A 66 -5.44 -13.63 -2.12
N ILE A 67 -4.48 -12.73 -1.84
CA ILE A 67 -4.70 -11.63 -0.90
C ILE A 67 -5.61 -10.55 -1.51
N MET A 68 -5.41 -10.19 -2.78
CA MET A 68 -6.26 -9.19 -3.44
C MET A 68 -7.71 -9.66 -3.59
N GLU A 69 -7.93 -10.95 -3.86
CA GLU A 69 -9.27 -11.54 -3.94
C GLU A 69 -9.87 -11.81 -2.55
N GLY A 70 -9.10 -12.39 -1.62
CA GLY A 70 -9.63 -12.84 -0.33
C GLY A 70 -9.72 -11.76 0.74
N ASN A 71 -8.77 -10.81 0.78
CA ASN A 71 -8.72 -9.76 1.78
C ASN A 71 -8.12 -8.45 1.22
N PRO A 72 -8.83 -7.78 0.30
CA PRO A 72 -8.36 -6.54 -0.32
C PRO A 72 -8.11 -5.42 0.71
N HIS A 73 -8.86 -5.37 1.81
CA HIS A 73 -8.67 -4.35 2.85
C HIS A 73 -7.31 -4.45 3.56
N ALA A 74 -6.72 -5.64 3.67
CA ALA A 74 -5.36 -5.78 4.19
C ALA A 74 -4.32 -5.11 3.27
N VAL A 75 -4.51 -5.18 1.95
CA VAL A 75 -3.68 -4.48 0.97
C VAL A 75 -3.83 -2.96 1.15
N LEU A 76 -5.07 -2.47 1.24
CA LEU A 76 -5.33 -1.04 1.41
C LEU A 76 -4.74 -0.51 2.73
N GLU A 77 -4.93 -1.21 3.85
CA GLU A 77 -4.36 -0.83 5.15
C GLU A 77 -2.82 -0.74 5.07
N GLY A 78 -2.18 -1.74 4.47
CA GLY A 78 -0.73 -1.73 4.25
C GLY A 78 -0.26 -0.55 3.38
N MET A 79 -0.99 -0.23 2.32
CA MET A 79 -0.70 0.92 1.47
C MET A 79 -0.83 2.25 2.20
N ILE A 80 -1.87 2.44 3.01
CA ILE A 80 -2.09 3.67 3.78
C ILE A 80 -0.95 3.86 4.80
N ILE A 81 -0.58 2.80 5.52
CA ILE A 81 0.54 2.83 6.50
C ILE A 81 1.87 3.15 5.79
N GLY A 82 2.15 2.48 4.68
CA GLY A 82 3.37 2.74 3.90
C GLY A 82 3.41 4.15 3.32
N ALA A 83 2.27 4.67 2.86
CA ALA A 83 2.16 6.03 2.34
C ALA A 83 2.41 7.08 3.42
N TYR A 84 1.84 6.90 4.61
CA TYR A 84 2.10 7.76 5.75
C TYR A 84 3.58 7.72 6.15
N ALA A 85 4.19 6.53 6.19
CA ALA A 85 5.60 6.35 6.49
C ALA A 85 6.50 7.13 5.51
N ILE A 86 6.23 7.08 4.20
CA ILE A 86 7.10 7.74 3.21
C ILE A 86 6.70 9.20 2.89
N GLY A 87 5.55 9.67 3.38
CA GLY A 87 5.02 11.00 3.07
C GLY A 87 4.37 11.09 1.68
N SER A 88 3.69 10.03 1.24
CA SER A 88 2.92 9.99 -0.01
C SER A 88 1.45 10.31 0.23
N SER A 89 0.83 11.06 -0.68
CA SER A 89 -0.62 11.28 -0.72
C SER A 89 -1.32 10.51 -1.85
N GLN A 90 -0.57 9.76 -2.67
CA GLN A 90 -1.12 9.05 -3.83
C GLN A 90 -0.62 7.61 -3.93
N GLY A 91 -1.57 6.70 -4.13
CA GLY A 91 -1.36 5.27 -4.26
C GLY A 91 -1.88 4.73 -5.58
N TYR A 92 -1.17 3.76 -6.13
CA TYR A 92 -1.61 2.99 -7.29
C TYR A 92 -1.52 1.50 -6.99
N ILE A 93 -2.52 0.73 -7.39
CA ILE A 93 -2.43 -0.73 -7.45
C ILE A 93 -2.35 -1.10 -8.92
N TYR A 94 -1.23 -1.66 -9.33
CA TYR A 94 -1.09 -2.22 -10.67
C TYR A 94 -1.50 -3.69 -10.61
N VAL A 95 -2.58 -4.04 -11.32
CA VAL A 95 -3.10 -5.41 -11.37
C VAL A 95 -3.03 -5.91 -12.79
N ARG A 96 -2.52 -7.14 -12.96
CA ARG A 96 -2.50 -7.79 -14.28
C ARG A 96 -3.91 -8.03 -14.82
N ASN A 97 -4.05 -8.02 -16.15
CA ASN A 97 -5.36 -8.06 -16.80
C ASN A 97 -6.09 -9.40 -16.58
N GLU A 98 -5.34 -10.47 -16.30
CA GLU A 98 -5.87 -11.82 -16.10
C GLU A 98 -6.56 -12.01 -14.73
N TYR A 99 -6.53 -11.02 -13.84
CA TYR A 99 -7.14 -11.09 -12.49
C TYR A 99 -8.39 -10.19 -12.36
N PRO A 100 -9.49 -10.44 -13.11
CA PRO A 100 -10.68 -9.58 -13.08
C PRO A 100 -11.37 -9.57 -11.72
N LEU A 101 -11.35 -10.68 -10.98
CA LEU A 101 -11.95 -10.78 -9.65
C LEU A 101 -11.20 -9.93 -8.62
N ALA A 102 -9.87 -9.95 -8.65
CA ALA A 102 -9.04 -9.09 -7.81
C ALA A 102 -9.37 -7.61 -8.05
N VAL A 103 -9.53 -7.21 -9.30
CA VAL A 103 -9.91 -5.83 -9.64
C VAL A 103 -11.30 -5.47 -9.12
N ASP A 104 -12.30 -6.34 -9.24
CA ASP A 104 -13.64 -6.09 -8.68
C ASP A 104 -13.59 -5.92 -7.16
N HIS A 105 -12.95 -6.86 -6.47
CA HIS A 105 -12.86 -6.86 -5.01
C HIS A 105 -12.09 -5.65 -4.48
N LEU A 106 -10.95 -5.29 -5.11
CA LEU A 106 -10.20 -4.09 -4.79
C LEU A 106 -11.04 -2.83 -5.05
N SER A 107 -11.77 -2.76 -6.17
CA SER A 107 -12.60 -1.59 -6.49
C SER A 107 -13.68 -1.37 -5.44
N ARG A 108 -14.35 -2.45 -5.01
CA ARG A 108 -15.36 -2.42 -3.95
C ARG A 108 -14.76 -2.04 -2.61
N ALA A 109 -13.60 -2.61 -2.26
CA ALA A 109 -12.89 -2.29 -1.02
C ALA A 109 -12.44 -0.82 -0.97
N ILE A 110 -11.93 -0.28 -2.09
CA ILE A 110 -11.55 1.14 -2.21
C ILE A 110 -12.78 2.03 -2.04
N SER A 111 -13.89 1.74 -2.74
CA SER A 111 -15.13 2.50 -2.58
C SER A 111 -15.58 2.51 -1.12
N ARG A 112 -15.60 1.34 -0.48
CA ARG A 112 -16.02 1.24 0.92
C ARG A 112 -15.08 1.97 1.87
N ALA A 113 -13.77 1.91 1.62
CA ALA A 113 -12.79 2.64 2.43
C ALA A 113 -12.96 4.16 2.29
N ARG A 114 -13.30 4.67 1.10
CA ARG A 114 -13.66 6.09 0.90
C ARG A 114 -14.94 6.47 1.64
N ASP A 115 -16.00 5.66 1.54
CA ASP A 115 -17.27 5.91 2.24
C ASP A 115 -17.08 5.99 3.76
N LEU A 116 -16.13 5.24 4.30
CA LEU A 116 -15.78 5.22 5.73
C LEU A 116 -14.75 6.31 6.13
N GLY A 117 -14.29 7.13 5.19
CA GLY A 117 -13.26 8.16 5.45
C GLY A 117 -11.87 7.59 5.74
N LEU A 118 -11.59 6.36 5.30
CA LEU A 118 -10.29 5.68 5.42
C LEU A 118 -9.39 5.89 4.19
N LEU A 119 -9.94 6.43 3.11
CA LEU A 119 -9.24 6.94 1.93
C LEU A 119 -9.82 8.30 1.56
N GLY A 120 -8.99 9.19 1.03
CA GLY A 120 -9.34 10.57 0.70
C GLY A 120 -8.64 11.56 1.63
N GLU A 121 -9.35 12.62 2.01
CA GLU A 121 -8.79 13.72 2.81
C GLU A 121 -8.92 13.47 4.31
N LYS A 122 -7.90 13.90 5.06
CA LYS A 122 -7.91 13.97 6.54
C LYS A 122 -8.39 12.66 7.19
N ILE A 123 -7.73 11.56 6.82
CA ILE A 123 -8.09 10.20 7.24
C ILE A 123 -8.12 10.15 8.77
N LEU A 124 -9.23 9.63 9.32
CA LEU A 124 -9.50 9.56 10.77
C LEU A 124 -9.42 10.92 11.49
N GLY A 125 -9.67 12.03 10.79
CA GLY A 125 -9.60 13.39 11.34
C GLY A 125 -8.16 13.91 11.53
N THR A 126 -7.15 13.20 11.04
CA THR A 126 -5.75 13.63 11.07
C THR A 126 -5.44 14.64 9.95
N SER A 127 -4.22 15.16 9.89
CA SER A 127 -3.74 15.97 8.77
C SER A 127 -3.35 15.14 7.53
N PHE A 128 -3.30 13.81 7.67
CA PHE A 128 -2.85 12.92 6.59
C PHE A 128 -3.98 12.63 5.60
N SER A 129 -3.66 12.68 4.30
CA SER A 129 -4.57 12.39 3.20
C SER A 129 -3.92 11.43 2.23
N PHE A 130 -4.66 10.42 1.78
CA PHE A 130 -4.16 9.41 0.85
C PHE A 130 -5.31 8.78 0.07
N ASP A 131 -5.14 8.64 -1.24
CA ASP A 131 -6.13 7.96 -2.09
C ASP A 131 -5.45 6.99 -3.07
N ILE A 132 -6.23 6.00 -3.52
CA ILE A 132 -5.74 4.87 -4.32
C ILE A 132 -6.49 4.77 -5.65
N ARG A 133 -5.75 4.53 -6.73
CA ARG A 133 -6.30 4.17 -8.05
C ARG A 133 -5.82 2.79 -8.49
N ILE A 134 -6.66 2.08 -9.23
CA ILE A 134 -6.28 0.82 -9.86
C ILE A 134 -5.85 1.11 -11.30
N ASN A 135 -4.67 0.64 -11.68
CA ASN A 135 -4.21 0.56 -13.07
C ASN A 135 -4.18 -0.91 -13.51
N ARG A 136 -4.68 -1.20 -14.70
CA ARG A 136 -4.67 -2.54 -15.29
C ARG A 136 -3.51 -2.67 -16.26
N GLY A 137 -2.85 -3.83 -16.27
CA GLY A 137 -1.85 -4.16 -17.28
C GLY A 137 -2.41 -4.29 -18.68
N GLY A 138 -1.54 -4.15 -19.69
CA GLY A 138 -1.89 -4.24 -21.11
C GLY A 138 -1.96 -5.65 -21.70
N GLY A 139 -1.60 -6.68 -20.90
CA GLY A 139 -1.24 -8.01 -21.40
C GLY A 139 0.26 -8.14 -21.60
#